data_AF-A0A511K7P9-F1
#
_entry.id   AF-A0A511K7P9-F1
#
_cell.length_a   1.000
_cell.length_b   1.000
_cell.length_c   1.000
_cell.angle_alpha   90.00
_cell.angle_beta   90.00
_cell.angle_gamma   90.00
#
_symmetry.space_group_name_H-M   'P 1'
#
loop_
_entity.id
_entity.type
_entity.pdbx_description
1 polymer ?
#
loop_
_entity_poly.entity_id
_entity_poly.type
_entity_poly.pdbx_seq_one_letter_code
_entity_poly.pdbx_strand_id
1 'polypeptide(L)'
;MDLTMQLRETKTYMGGFTQPRHLKFLQALDPSPKKLKDSWDVRIGPDRIRPDAEAYTPHTVYLAVTRYPVRWGHGRATRREVVSGFCREVDLPERFKNLNWGEWKDEYINEVKEEWGQPKVKYTIPAAYHCHRDSKEYLELAVFPGSPEERSLKNQNVYKTLTCVRNDRKRTEQLLAENPNAELAPGTSVEELDAYEKELLERVIPLSEEEFVRPEPPYTDPPLVVPFLTVTLPTRPLAATVARLCKGFERGLPFMASIPNEDRRDGPALFRRLLRLRANRLQELIRILVDRLNGGTGGLLHLRLSAEDRGRGYEGEYLDEGVKPPNARGWAEYSFLDVNSPVWEGINQETWLESWADMPEASRGPDRKETTEWATPHPHAEAIAEHNQFRVLENPGRDIIMEKERTRANWVLSEKKQEESFMSQLTHGGGFDDELTGTHRFVPRDQPDAVFPSSPPADFPRASAPHLDPDRNAERPSPSWTSSRTRERSLDRTPFPTRPQPFSRDRAYQ
;
A
#
# COMPACT_ATOMS: atom_id res chain seq x y z
N MET A 1 4.22 -8.89 22.25
CA MET A 1 3.52 -9.66 21.19
C MET A 1 2.21 -8.96 20.92
N ASP A 2 1.89 -8.72 19.64
CA ASP A 2 0.68 -7.99 19.22
C ASP A 2 -0.46 -8.98 18.93
N LEU A 3 -1.57 -8.90 19.70
CA LEU A 3 -2.73 -9.79 19.61
C LEU A 3 -3.46 -9.70 18.26
N THR A 4 -3.29 -8.61 17.51
CA THR A 4 -3.86 -8.45 16.18
C THR A 4 -3.20 -9.36 15.12
N MET A 5 -1.99 -9.86 15.39
CA MET A 5 -1.32 -10.88 14.57
C MET A 5 -1.92 -12.28 14.75
N GLN A 6 -2.58 -12.57 15.87
CA GLN A 6 -3.19 -13.87 16.17
C GLN A 6 -4.63 -14.01 15.65
N LEU A 7 -5.33 -12.89 15.43
CA LEU A 7 -6.74 -12.87 15.02
C LEU A 7 -6.96 -12.69 13.51
N ARG A 8 -5.90 -12.59 12.70
CA ARG A 8 -6.03 -12.65 11.24
C ARG A 8 -6.08 -14.11 10.80
N GLU A 9 -6.98 -14.44 9.87
CA GLU A 9 -6.96 -15.73 9.19
C GLU A 9 -5.52 -16.03 8.73
N THR A 10 -5.04 -17.24 9.01
CA THR A 10 -3.73 -17.71 8.57
C THR A 10 -3.67 -17.58 7.06
N LYS A 11 -2.98 -16.55 6.57
CA LYS A 11 -2.75 -16.36 5.15
C LYS A 11 -2.30 -17.68 4.55
N THR A 12 -2.98 -18.12 3.49
CA THR A 12 -2.45 -19.13 2.58
C THR A 12 -1.01 -18.77 2.28
N TYR A 13 -0.15 -19.76 2.47
CA TYR A 13 1.29 -19.66 2.52
C TYR A 13 1.88 -18.73 1.44
N MET A 14 2.52 -17.63 1.87
CA MET A 14 3.30 -16.80 0.95
C MET A 14 4.62 -17.51 0.68
N GLY A 15 4.80 -18.00 -0.55
CA GLY A 15 5.98 -18.76 -0.92
C GLY A 15 7.28 -18.03 -0.60
N GLY A 16 8.24 -18.76 -0.03
CA GLY A 16 9.66 -18.40 0.12
C GLY A 16 10.21 -18.15 1.54
N PHE A 17 9.38 -18.28 2.58
CA PHE A 17 9.84 -18.66 3.92
C PHE A 17 9.28 -20.05 4.24
N THR A 18 9.96 -20.98 4.91
CA THR A 18 9.34 -22.27 5.25
C THR A 18 8.16 -22.07 6.18
N GLN A 19 7.07 -22.84 5.98
CA GLN A 19 6.10 -23.02 7.06
C GLN A 19 6.84 -23.65 8.26
N PRO A 20 6.61 -23.17 9.50
CA PRO A 20 7.08 -23.88 10.68
C PRO A 20 6.53 -25.32 10.63
N ARG A 21 7.43 -26.32 10.48
CA ARG A 21 7.06 -27.74 10.31
C ARG A 21 6.25 -28.27 11.50
N HIS A 22 6.57 -27.77 12.70
CA HIS A 22 5.94 -28.19 13.94
C HIS A 22 5.75 -27.03 14.92
N LEU A 23 4.66 -26.27 14.79
CA LEU A 23 4.12 -25.58 15.96
C LEU A 23 3.20 -26.56 16.71
N LYS A 24 3.78 -27.48 17.49
CA LYS A 24 3.03 -28.29 18.48
C LYS A 24 2.14 -27.39 19.36
N PHE A 25 2.56 -26.15 19.58
CA PHE A 25 1.80 -25.12 20.28
C PHE A 25 0.47 -24.73 19.59
N LEU A 26 0.40 -24.72 18.26
CA LEU A 26 -0.86 -24.43 17.54
C LEU A 26 -1.85 -25.62 17.61
N GLN A 27 -1.35 -26.85 17.83
CA GLN A 27 -2.22 -27.98 18.17
C GLN A 27 -2.79 -27.86 19.59
N ALA A 28 -2.03 -27.29 20.54
CA ALA A 28 -2.47 -27.10 21.92
C ALA A 28 -3.50 -25.96 22.08
N LEU A 29 -3.45 -24.93 21.24
CA LEU A 29 -4.33 -23.74 21.33
C LEU A 29 -5.74 -23.93 20.76
N ASP A 30 -5.97 -24.94 19.92
CA ASP A 30 -7.26 -25.15 19.30
C ASP A 30 -7.68 -26.62 19.47
N PRO A 31 -8.51 -26.91 20.51
CA PRO A 31 -8.83 -28.26 20.96
C PRO A 31 -9.85 -28.97 20.07
N SER A 32 -10.25 -28.39 18.92
CA SER A 32 -11.24 -29.02 18.03
C SER A 32 -10.61 -30.15 17.18
N PRO A 33 -10.97 -31.43 17.40
CA PRO A 33 -10.36 -32.58 16.72
C PRO A 33 -10.95 -32.84 15.32
N LYS A 34 -11.94 -32.04 14.88
CA LYS A 34 -12.78 -32.35 13.72
C LYS A 34 -12.43 -31.62 12.42
N LYS A 35 -11.56 -30.61 12.45
CA LYS A 35 -10.99 -30.10 11.20
C LYS A 35 -9.79 -30.99 10.89
N LEU A 36 -9.80 -31.69 9.75
CA LEU A 36 -8.56 -32.10 9.09
C LEU A 36 -7.76 -30.81 8.87
N LYS A 37 -7.03 -30.37 9.89
CA LYS A 37 -6.16 -29.19 9.82
C LYS A 37 -5.10 -29.56 8.80
N ASP A 38 -5.08 -28.86 7.65
CA ASP A 38 -4.02 -28.88 6.62
C ASP A 38 -2.85 -29.76 7.04
N SER A 39 -3.01 -31.04 6.74
CA SER A 39 -2.40 -32.12 7.48
C SER A 39 -0.90 -32.10 7.27
N TRP A 40 -0.22 -32.88 8.11
CA TRP A 40 1.15 -33.32 7.86
C TRP A 40 1.42 -33.63 6.37
N ASP A 41 0.44 -34.08 5.58
CA ASP A 41 0.55 -34.33 4.14
C ASP A 41 0.78 -33.06 3.28
N VAL A 42 0.15 -31.93 3.63
CA VAL A 42 0.35 -30.63 2.95
C VAL A 42 1.71 -30.01 3.33
N ARG A 43 2.27 -30.38 4.49
CA ARG A 43 3.50 -29.79 5.04
C ARG A 43 4.75 -30.64 4.82
N ILE A 44 4.59 -31.96 4.84
CA ILE A 44 5.65 -32.98 4.91
C ILE A 44 5.38 -34.13 3.90
N GLY A 45 4.13 -34.39 3.54
CA GLY A 45 3.76 -35.47 2.61
C GLY A 45 4.00 -35.19 1.12
N PRO A 46 3.66 -36.17 0.25
CA PRO A 46 3.85 -36.08 -1.20
C PRO A 46 3.04 -34.94 -1.85
N ASP A 47 1.95 -34.51 -1.20
CA ASP A 47 1.08 -33.41 -1.64
C ASP A 47 1.54 -32.02 -1.14
N ARG A 48 2.80 -31.91 -0.69
CA ARG A 48 3.37 -30.63 -0.23
C ARG A 48 3.30 -29.59 -1.35
N ILE A 49 2.52 -28.52 -1.11
CA ILE A 49 2.45 -27.37 -2.02
C ILE A 49 3.81 -26.66 -1.99
N ARG A 50 4.63 -26.94 -3.01
CA ARG A 50 5.89 -26.22 -3.21
C ARG A 50 5.54 -24.79 -3.64
N PRO A 51 6.19 -23.78 -3.04
CA PRO A 51 6.06 -22.43 -3.56
C PRO A 51 6.47 -22.40 -5.04
N ASP A 52 5.71 -21.66 -5.85
CA ASP A 52 5.99 -21.53 -7.28
C ASP A 52 7.45 -21.13 -7.48
N ALA A 53 8.11 -21.76 -8.47
CA ALA A 53 9.50 -21.45 -8.83
C ALA A 53 9.70 -19.95 -9.13
N GLU A 54 8.64 -19.29 -9.61
CA GLU A 54 8.55 -17.84 -9.81
C GLU A 54 8.85 -17.01 -8.56
N ALA A 55 8.64 -17.53 -7.35
CA ALA A 55 8.97 -16.80 -6.13
C ALA A 55 10.49 -16.67 -5.91
N TYR A 56 11.28 -17.46 -6.63
CA TYR A 56 12.74 -17.54 -6.51
C TYR A 56 13.47 -16.91 -7.71
N THR A 57 12.74 -16.17 -8.55
CA THR A 57 13.35 -15.31 -9.56
C THR A 57 13.71 -13.95 -8.95
N PRO A 58 14.67 -13.23 -9.54
CA PRO A 58 15.00 -11.88 -9.11
C PRO A 58 13.79 -10.94 -9.16
N HIS A 59 13.58 -10.21 -8.05
CA HIS A 59 12.51 -9.23 -7.93
C HIS A 59 13.10 -7.87 -7.58
N THR A 60 12.58 -6.84 -8.25
CA THR A 60 13.04 -5.47 -8.09
C THR A 60 12.05 -4.68 -7.24
N VAL A 61 12.53 -4.11 -6.14
CA VAL A 61 11.85 -3.07 -5.38
C VAL A 61 12.23 -1.73 -6.00
N TYR A 62 11.26 -0.86 -6.27
CA TYR A 62 11.51 0.44 -6.88
C TYR A 62 10.92 1.58 -6.06
N LEU A 63 11.64 2.70 -6.07
CA LEU A 63 11.12 4.03 -5.78
C LEU A 63 11.00 4.76 -7.13
N ALA A 64 9.77 5.03 -7.53
CA ALA A 64 9.44 5.80 -8.71
C ALA A 64 9.09 7.24 -8.32
N VAL A 65 9.37 8.18 -9.20
CA VAL A 65 9.08 9.60 -9.01
C VAL A 65 8.31 10.14 -10.20
N THR A 66 7.37 11.05 -9.97
CA THR A 66 6.73 11.80 -11.06
C THR A 66 7.64 12.93 -11.53
N ARG A 67 7.82 13.06 -12.85
CA ARG A 67 8.57 14.15 -13.51
C ARG A 67 7.99 15.51 -13.15
N TYR A 68 6.66 15.61 -13.21
CA TYR A 68 5.94 16.85 -12.97
C TYR A 68 5.22 16.84 -11.60
N PRO A 69 4.99 18.02 -11.00
CA PRO A 69 4.16 18.13 -9.81
C PRO A 69 2.71 17.69 -10.07
N VAL A 70 2.05 17.12 -9.06
CA VAL A 70 0.70 16.57 -9.09
C VAL A 70 -0.20 17.32 -8.10
N ARG A 71 -1.41 17.69 -8.54
CA ARG A 71 -2.42 18.46 -7.78
C ARG A 71 -3.45 17.54 -7.10
N TRP A 72 -3.26 17.19 -5.83
CA TRP A 72 -4.14 16.25 -5.13
C TRP A 72 -5.49 16.80 -4.60
N GLY A 73 -6.01 17.87 -5.20
CA GLY A 73 -7.23 18.55 -4.74
C GLY A 73 -7.01 19.53 -3.57
N HIS A 74 -8.11 20.01 -2.99
CA HIS A 74 -8.10 21.07 -1.99
C HIS A 74 -7.34 20.68 -0.71
N GLY A 75 -6.53 21.60 -0.19
CA GLY A 75 -5.81 21.45 1.07
C GLY A 75 -4.52 20.62 1.01
N ARG A 76 -4.15 20.07 -0.16
CA ARG A 76 -2.88 19.35 -0.35
C ARG A 76 -1.93 20.18 -1.22
N ALA A 77 -0.68 20.30 -0.80
CA ALA A 77 0.34 21.00 -1.57
C ALA A 77 0.60 20.27 -2.89
N THR A 78 0.68 21.04 -3.99
CA THR A 78 1.06 20.54 -5.32
C THR A 78 2.54 20.20 -5.30
N ARG A 79 2.90 18.96 -5.64
CA ARG A 79 4.29 18.47 -5.53
C ARG A 79 4.54 17.28 -6.43
N ARG A 80 5.82 16.96 -6.71
CA ARG A 80 6.18 15.66 -7.29
C ARG A 80 5.83 14.54 -6.31
N GLU A 81 5.47 13.39 -6.85
CA GLU A 81 5.06 12.24 -6.06
C GLU A 81 6.10 11.15 -6.07
N VAL A 82 6.15 10.40 -4.96
CA VAL A 82 7.04 9.26 -4.79
C VAL A 82 6.18 8.02 -4.63
N VAL A 83 6.33 7.08 -5.54
CA VAL A 83 5.62 5.80 -5.55
C VAL A 83 6.61 4.70 -5.20
N SER A 84 6.22 3.77 -4.34
CA SER A 84 7.04 2.59 -4.06
C SER A 84 6.28 1.32 -4.42
N GLY A 85 7.00 0.35 -4.95
CA GLY A 85 6.42 -0.92 -5.35
C GLY A 85 7.49 -1.99 -5.54
N PHE A 86 7.07 -3.16 -5.98
CA PHE A 86 7.97 -4.21 -6.42
C PHE A 86 7.33 -5.02 -7.54
N CYS A 87 8.16 -5.63 -8.38
CA CYS A 87 7.76 -6.52 -9.47
C CYS A 87 8.89 -7.54 -9.72
N ARG A 88 8.67 -8.48 -10.63
CA ARG A 88 9.80 -9.26 -11.18
C ARG A 88 10.71 -8.31 -11.94
N GLU A 89 11.99 -8.65 -12.02
CA GLU A 89 12.94 -7.82 -12.75
C GLU A 89 12.59 -7.72 -14.24
N VAL A 90 12.16 -8.83 -14.87
CA VAL A 90 11.72 -8.89 -16.27
C VAL A 90 10.51 -7.99 -16.52
N ASP A 91 9.59 -7.93 -15.56
CA ASP A 91 8.35 -7.19 -15.68
C ASP A 91 8.54 -5.68 -15.39
N LEU A 92 9.75 -5.23 -15.03
CA LEU A 92 9.99 -3.84 -14.64
C LEU A 92 9.67 -2.85 -15.76
N PRO A 93 10.08 -3.06 -17.04
CA PRO A 93 9.70 -2.16 -18.13
C PRO A 93 8.19 -2.16 -18.37
N GLU A 94 7.55 -3.33 -18.32
CA GLU A 94 6.09 -3.44 -18.44
C GLU A 94 5.37 -2.76 -17.27
N ARG A 95 5.95 -2.81 -16.07
CA ARG A 95 5.37 -2.17 -14.89
C ARG A 95 5.40 -0.64 -15.00
N PHE A 96 6.53 -0.06 -15.40
CA PHE A 96 6.62 1.37 -15.66
C PHE A 96 5.84 1.79 -16.90
N LYS A 97 5.71 0.87 -17.85
CA LYS A 97 4.77 1.01 -18.94
C LYS A 97 3.36 1.21 -18.39
N ASN A 98 2.85 0.28 -17.60
CA ASN A 98 1.50 0.36 -17.05
C ASN A 98 1.30 1.58 -16.11
N LEU A 99 2.34 2.05 -15.43
CA LEU A 99 2.29 3.28 -14.62
C LEU A 99 2.14 4.55 -15.47
N ASN A 100 2.74 4.59 -16.67
CA ASN A 100 2.69 5.74 -17.58
C ASN A 100 1.53 5.69 -18.58
N TRP A 101 1.19 4.48 -19.04
CA TRP A 101 0.13 4.23 -20.02
C TRP A 101 -1.24 4.11 -19.39
N GLY A 102 -1.32 3.73 -18.11
CA GLY A 102 -2.59 3.66 -17.41
C GLY A 102 -3.56 2.58 -17.91
N GLU A 103 -3.15 1.73 -18.85
CA GLU A 103 -3.96 0.60 -19.27
C GLU A 103 -3.74 -0.57 -18.30
N TRP A 104 -4.64 -0.71 -17.34
CA TRP A 104 -4.89 -2.00 -16.72
C TRP A 104 -6.38 -2.33 -16.91
N LYS A 105 -6.68 -3.26 -17.82
CA LYS A 105 -8.05 -3.76 -18.00
C LYS A 105 -8.33 -4.80 -16.92
N ASP A 106 -8.72 -4.37 -15.72
CA ASP A 106 -9.40 -5.27 -14.79
C ASP A 106 -10.89 -5.24 -15.13
N GLU A 107 -11.40 -6.33 -15.70
CA GLU A 107 -12.83 -6.60 -15.70
C GLU A 107 -13.28 -6.73 -14.24
N TYR A 108 -13.89 -5.68 -13.70
CA TYR A 108 -14.38 -5.74 -12.32
C TYR A 108 -15.76 -6.40 -12.31
N ILE A 109 -15.83 -7.60 -11.75
CA ILE A 109 -17.08 -8.30 -11.49
C ILE A 109 -17.66 -7.73 -10.20
N ASN A 110 -18.61 -6.81 -10.32
CA ASN A 110 -19.38 -6.36 -9.16
C ASN A 110 -20.57 -7.30 -8.93
N GLU A 111 -20.75 -7.68 -7.67
CA GLU A 111 -21.92 -8.41 -7.19
C GLU A 111 -22.94 -7.40 -6.65
N VAL A 112 -23.86 -6.97 -7.49
CA VAL A 112 -24.93 -6.04 -7.09
C VAL A 112 -26.16 -6.85 -6.69
N LYS A 113 -26.80 -6.45 -5.57
CA LYS A 113 -28.13 -6.95 -5.23
C LYS A 113 -29.14 -6.11 -6.00
N GLU A 114 -29.87 -6.72 -6.94
CA GLU A 114 -30.91 -6.01 -7.69
C GLU A 114 -32.08 -5.59 -6.78
N GLU A 115 -32.41 -6.40 -5.77
CA GLU A 115 -33.45 -6.11 -4.78
C GLU A 115 -33.12 -6.66 -3.38
N TRP A 116 -33.83 -6.17 -2.35
CA TRP A 116 -33.72 -6.67 -0.98
C TRP A 116 -34.08 -8.17 -0.90
N GLY A 117 -33.07 -9.04 -0.85
CA GLY A 117 -33.22 -10.47 -0.60
C GLY A 117 -32.88 -11.40 -1.77
N GLN A 118 -32.52 -10.88 -2.95
CA GLN A 118 -32.24 -11.69 -4.14
C GLN A 118 -30.75 -12.06 -4.32
N PRO A 119 -30.43 -13.13 -5.08
CA PRO A 119 -29.05 -13.56 -5.34
C PRO A 119 -28.26 -12.47 -6.08
N LYS A 120 -26.97 -12.35 -5.73
CA LYS A 120 -26.06 -11.36 -6.32
C LYS A 120 -25.79 -11.71 -7.78
N VAL A 121 -26.27 -10.87 -8.71
CA VAL A 121 -25.95 -11.00 -10.13
C VAL A 121 -24.57 -10.39 -10.38
N LYS A 122 -23.73 -11.11 -11.14
CA LYS A 122 -22.41 -10.63 -11.55
C LYS A 122 -22.59 -9.67 -12.71
N TYR A 123 -22.38 -8.38 -12.48
CA TYR A 123 -22.38 -7.38 -13.54
C TYR A 123 -20.94 -7.11 -13.97
N THR A 124 -20.62 -7.44 -15.22
CA THR A 124 -19.33 -7.11 -15.83
C THR A 124 -19.44 -5.70 -16.40
N ILE A 125 -18.77 -4.74 -15.76
CA ILE A 125 -18.66 -3.39 -16.31
C ILE A 125 -17.60 -3.46 -17.42
N PRO A 126 -17.91 -3.07 -18.69
CA PRO A 126 -16.91 -3.05 -19.75
C PRO A 126 -15.72 -2.20 -19.31
N ALA A 127 -14.50 -2.62 -19.65
CA ALA A 127 -13.28 -1.93 -19.29
C ALA A 127 -13.25 -0.52 -19.90
N ALA A 128 -13.86 0.46 -19.22
CA ALA A 128 -13.45 1.83 -19.34
C ALA A 128 -11.97 1.88 -18.94
N TYR A 129 -11.17 2.73 -19.59
CA TYR A 129 -9.77 2.93 -19.19
C TYR A 129 -9.73 3.14 -17.68
N HIS A 130 -9.33 2.13 -16.93
CA HIS A 130 -9.16 2.21 -15.49
C HIS A 130 -7.68 1.99 -15.28
N CYS A 131 -6.94 3.09 -15.26
CA CYS A 131 -5.65 3.04 -14.61
C CYS A 131 -5.91 2.57 -13.16
N HIS A 132 -4.92 1.91 -12.52
CA HIS A 132 -4.95 1.69 -11.06
C HIS A 132 -5.49 2.96 -10.39
N ARG A 133 -6.21 2.86 -9.26
CA ARG A 133 -6.87 4.02 -8.60
C ARG A 133 -5.99 5.29 -8.56
N ASP A 134 -4.68 5.12 -8.54
CA ASP A 134 -3.68 6.18 -8.47
C ASP A 134 -3.20 6.74 -9.84
N SER A 135 -3.25 6.01 -10.97
CA SER A 135 -2.55 6.42 -12.22
C SER A 135 -3.31 7.30 -13.21
N LYS A 136 -4.65 7.36 -13.18
CA LYS A 136 -5.39 8.45 -13.88
C LYS A 136 -5.22 9.77 -13.15
N GLU A 137 -5.28 9.70 -11.82
CA GLU A 137 -5.13 10.85 -10.95
C GLU A 137 -3.79 11.53 -11.23
N TYR A 138 -2.67 10.81 -11.31
CA TYR A 138 -1.38 11.46 -11.55
C TYR A 138 -1.33 12.31 -12.80
N LEU A 139 -1.95 11.85 -13.87
CA LEU A 139 -1.89 12.50 -15.15
C LEU A 139 -2.85 13.68 -15.26
N GLU A 140 -4.10 13.45 -14.88
CA GLU A 140 -5.12 14.50 -14.90
C GLU A 140 -4.70 15.67 -13.99
N LEU A 141 -4.02 15.34 -12.89
CA LEU A 141 -3.56 16.27 -11.88
C LEU A 141 -2.11 16.76 -12.11
N ALA A 142 -1.39 16.25 -13.12
CA ALA A 142 -0.04 16.70 -13.43
C ALA A 142 -0.03 18.15 -13.92
N VAL A 143 0.97 18.90 -13.47
CA VAL A 143 1.22 20.28 -13.86
C VAL A 143 2.32 20.30 -14.91
N PHE A 144 1.91 20.37 -16.18
CA PHE A 144 2.83 20.35 -17.31
C PHE A 144 3.56 21.69 -17.49
N PRO A 145 4.78 21.69 -18.04
CA PRO A 145 5.48 22.92 -18.40
C PRO A 145 4.67 23.75 -19.40
N GLY A 146 4.57 25.05 -19.18
CA GLY A 146 3.79 25.99 -20.01
C GLY A 146 2.28 25.95 -19.74
N SER A 147 1.79 25.01 -18.93
CA SER A 147 0.37 24.88 -18.69
C SER A 147 -0.19 26.07 -17.89
N PRO A 148 -1.49 26.39 -18.01
CA PRO A 148 -2.13 27.42 -17.19
C PRO A 148 -1.97 27.15 -15.69
N GLU A 149 -1.94 25.87 -15.29
CA GLU A 149 -1.73 25.44 -13.91
C GLU A 149 -0.32 25.76 -13.41
N GLU A 150 0.72 25.55 -14.22
CA GLU A 150 2.10 25.89 -13.85
C GLU A 150 2.25 27.40 -13.62
N ARG A 151 1.68 28.20 -14.52
CA ARG A 151 1.66 29.66 -14.42
C ARG A 151 0.89 30.12 -13.18
N SER A 152 -0.29 29.53 -12.94
CA SER A 152 -1.07 29.81 -11.74
C SER A 152 -0.27 29.53 -10.46
N LEU A 153 0.50 28.44 -10.42
CA LEU A 153 1.37 28.12 -9.28
C LEU A 153 2.52 29.13 -9.11
N LYS A 154 3.21 29.49 -10.21
CA LYS A 154 4.28 30.50 -10.16
C LYS A 154 3.75 31.87 -9.74
N ASN A 155 2.58 32.26 -10.25
CA ASN A 155 1.94 33.53 -9.91
C ASN A 155 1.33 33.53 -8.50
N GLN A 156 1.08 32.36 -7.88
CA GLN A 156 0.43 32.28 -6.56
C GLN A 156 1.19 33.06 -5.48
N ASN A 157 2.52 33.01 -5.49
CA ASN A 157 3.34 33.75 -4.53
C ASN A 157 3.26 35.25 -4.76
N VAL A 158 3.26 35.68 -6.03
CA VAL A 158 3.11 37.08 -6.44
C VAL A 158 1.73 37.61 -6.06
N TYR A 159 0.66 36.83 -6.26
CA TYR A 159 -0.68 37.25 -5.86
C TYR A 159 -0.85 37.34 -4.34
N LYS A 160 -0.21 36.46 -3.56
CA LYS A 160 -0.20 36.57 -2.10
C LYS A 160 0.47 37.86 -1.64
N THR A 161 1.64 38.19 -2.20
CA THR A 161 2.34 39.44 -1.85
C THR A 161 1.54 40.66 -2.31
N LEU A 162 0.98 40.65 -3.52
CA LEU A 162 0.08 41.71 -4.01
C LEU A 162 -1.12 41.93 -3.07
N THR A 163 -1.71 40.85 -2.55
CA THR A 163 -2.83 40.95 -1.61
C THR A 163 -2.40 41.61 -0.29
N CYS A 164 -1.22 41.27 0.23
CA CYS A 164 -0.67 41.93 1.41
C CYS A 164 -0.44 43.43 1.16
N VAL A 165 0.23 43.78 0.06
CA VAL A 165 0.52 45.17 -0.33
C VAL A 165 -0.76 46.00 -0.47
N ARG A 166 -1.79 45.46 -1.13
CA ARG A 166 -3.10 46.12 -1.26
C ARG A 166 -3.80 46.31 0.07
N ASN A 167 -3.68 45.36 0.99
CA ASN A 167 -4.26 45.49 2.33
C ASN A 167 -3.50 46.53 3.17
N ASP A 168 -2.17 46.57 3.05
CA ASP A 168 -1.35 47.56 3.74
C ASP A 168 -1.60 48.96 3.17
N ARG A 169 -1.78 49.10 1.85
CA ARG A 169 -2.22 50.34 1.21
C ARG A 169 -3.58 50.81 1.74
N LYS A 170 -4.58 49.93 1.83
CA LYS A 170 -5.88 50.29 2.40
C LYS A 170 -5.77 50.74 3.86
N ARG A 171 -4.88 50.12 4.64
CA ARG A 171 -4.63 50.51 6.03
C ARG A 171 -3.97 51.90 6.11
N THR A 172 -2.99 52.18 5.26
CA THR A 172 -2.30 53.47 5.24
C THR A 172 -3.22 54.59 4.77
N GLU A 173 -4.04 54.35 3.76
CA GLU A 173 -5.10 55.28 3.31
C GLU A 173 -6.11 55.57 4.43
N GLN A 174 -6.54 54.55 5.18
CA GLN A 174 -7.44 54.73 6.33
C GLN A 174 -6.79 55.55 7.44
N LEU A 175 -5.52 55.27 7.77
CA LEU A 175 -4.78 56.03 8.79
C LEU A 175 -4.59 57.49 8.40
N LEU A 176 -4.29 57.77 7.13
CA LEU A 176 -4.17 59.14 6.63
C LEU A 176 -5.51 59.88 6.61
N ALA A 177 -6.62 59.16 6.35
CA ALA A 177 -7.97 59.73 6.40
C ALA A 177 -8.37 60.12 7.84
N GLU A 178 -7.99 59.31 8.83
CA GLU A 178 -8.23 59.61 10.25
C GLU A 178 -7.28 60.69 10.78
N ASN A 179 -6.00 60.64 10.39
CA ASN A 179 -4.94 61.53 10.85
C ASN A 179 -4.04 61.95 9.67
N PRO A 180 -4.31 63.11 9.03
CA PRO A 180 -3.55 63.57 7.86
C PRO A 180 -2.05 63.77 8.11
N ASN A 181 -1.66 64.00 9.36
CA ASN A 181 -0.28 64.24 9.78
C ASN A 181 0.36 63.01 10.47
N ALA A 182 -0.22 61.82 10.31
CA ALA A 182 0.37 60.60 10.87
C ALA A 182 1.75 60.31 10.26
N GLU A 183 2.77 60.15 11.10
CA GLU A 183 4.10 59.72 10.65
C GLU A 183 4.04 58.24 10.22
N LEU A 184 4.22 58.00 8.93
CA LEU A 184 4.25 56.65 8.35
C LEU A 184 5.64 56.03 8.51
N ALA A 185 5.68 54.72 8.72
CA ALA A 185 6.93 53.99 8.71
C ALA A 185 7.55 54.00 7.29
N PRO A 186 8.89 53.96 7.15
CA PRO A 186 9.53 53.88 5.84
C PRO A 186 9.05 52.62 5.07
N GLY A 187 8.71 52.76 3.80
CA GLY A 187 8.15 51.68 2.98
C GLY A 187 6.63 51.51 3.10
N THR A 188 5.94 52.36 3.87
CA THR A 188 4.47 52.34 4.03
C THR A 188 3.78 53.55 3.42
N SER A 189 4.52 54.44 2.75
CA SER A 189 3.89 55.53 2.00
C SER A 189 3.07 54.97 0.84
N VAL A 190 1.98 55.66 0.48
CA VAL A 190 1.09 55.21 -0.60
C VAL A 190 1.84 55.13 -1.93
N GLU A 191 2.74 56.07 -2.20
CA GLU A 191 3.56 56.10 -3.42
C GLU A 191 4.55 54.92 -3.50
N GLU A 192 5.20 54.56 -2.38
CA GLU A 192 6.08 53.39 -2.32
C GLU A 192 5.31 52.08 -2.52
N LEU A 193 4.12 51.96 -1.90
CA LEU A 193 3.27 50.79 -2.04
C LEU A 193 2.75 50.64 -3.49
N ASP A 194 2.42 51.74 -4.16
CA ASP A 194 2.00 51.74 -5.57
C ASP A 194 3.14 51.36 -6.52
N ALA A 195 4.34 51.89 -6.27
CA ALA A 195 5.53 51.49 -7.02
C ALA A 195 5.83 49.99 -6.85
N TYR A 196 5.72 49.48 -5.62
CA TYR A 196 5.93 48.06 -5.33
C TYR A 196 4.83 47.16 -5.90
N GLU A 197 3.57 47.60 -5.88
CA GLU A 197 2.47 46.89 -6.55
C GLU A 197 2.74 46.77 -8.06
N LYS A 198 3.21 47.85 -8.70
CA LYS A 198 3.56 47.85 -10.13
C LYS A 198 4.71 46.87 -10.43
N GLU A 199 5.76 46.87 -9.61
CA GLU A 199 6.87 45.93 -9.73
C GLU A 199 6.40 44.47 -9.60
N LEU A 200 5.48 44.19 -8.67
CA LEU A 200 4.91 42.85 -8.50
C LEU A 200 4.04 42.45 -9.69
N LEU A 201 3.25 43.37 -10.26
CA LEU A 201 2.44 43.10 -11.44
C LEU A 201 3.30 42.76 -12.68
N GLU A 202 4.46 43.40 -12.84
CA GLU A 202 5.42 43.09 -13.90
C GLU A 202 6.04 41.69 -13.76
N ARG A 203 6.08 41.13 -12.55
CA ARG A 203 6.54 39.75 -12.29
C ARG A 203 5.48 38.68 -12.55
N VAL A 204 4.21 39.07 -12.72
CA VAL A 204 3.12 38.12 -13.01
C VAL A 204 3.31 37.59 -14.43
N ILE A 205 3.40 36.27 -14.57
CA ILE A 205 3.47 35.62 -15.89
C ILE A 205 2.10 35.81 -16.56
N PRO A 206 2.03 36.45 -17.75
CA PRO A 206 0.77 36.71 -18.41
C PRO A 206 0.10 35.40 -18.89
N LEU A 207 -1.19 35.52 -19.18
CA LEU A 207 -1.90 34.48 -19.95
C LEU A 207 -1.22 34.37 -21.32
N SER A 208 -1.02 33.14 -21.76
CA SER A 208 -0.47 32.84 -23.08
C SER A 208 -1.61 33.00 -24.05
N GLU A 209 -1.36 33.71 -25.14
CA GLU A 209 -2.32 33.79 -26.24
C GLU A 209 -2.47 32.42 -26.93
N GLU A 210 -1.40 31.61 -26.89
CA GLU A 210 -1.42 30.23 -27.35
C GLU A 210 -2.24 29.34 -26.39
N GLU A 211 -3.21 28.62 -26.96
CA GLU A 211 -3.98 27.59 -26.27
C GLU A 211 -3.05 26.43 -25.89
N PHE A 212 -2.91 26.15 -24.60
CA PHE A 212 -2.14 25.02 -24.13
C PHE A 212 -2.87 23.72 -24.47
N VAL A 213 -2.33 22.95 -25.41
CA VAL A 213 -2.80 21.61 -25.72
C VAL A 213 -2.09 20.61 -24.83
N ARG A 214 -2.85 19.91 -23.99
CA ARG A 214 -2.31 18.82 -23.17
C ARG A 214 -1.89 17.67 -24.09
N PRO A 215 -0.72 17.02 -23.86
CA PRO A 215 -0.34 15.86 -24.65
C PRO A 215 -1.41 14.76 -24.58
N GLU A 216 -1.62 14.05 -25.70
CA GLU A 216 -2.53 12.91 -25.76
C GLU A 216 -1.84 11.65 -25.21
N PRO A 217 -2.59 10.70 -24.61
CA PRO A 217 -2.05 9.38 -24.31
C PRO A 217 -1.65 8.69 -25.63
N PRO A 218 -0.51 7.98 -25.68
CA PRO A 218 0.36 7.65 -24.56
C PRO A 218 1.47 8.67 -24.30
N TYR A 219 1.70 8.99 -23.02
CA TYR A 219 2.67 9.98 -22.54
C TYR A 219 4.12 9.46 -22.55
N THR A 220 4.44 8.65 -23.56
CA THR A 220 5.67 7.83 -23.62
C THR A 220 6.93 8.63 -23.84
N ASP A 221 6.82 9.90 -24.25
CA ASP A 221 8.00 10.72 -24.53
C ASP A 221 7.76 12.20 -24.20
N PRO A 222 8.27 12.70 -23.06
CA PRO A 222 9.00 11.97 -22.03
C PRO A 222 8.07 11.30 -20.99
N PRO A 223 8.47 10.18 -20.36
CA PRO A 223 7.64 9.46 -19.39
C PRO A 223 7.35 10.31 -18.14
N LEU A 224 6.11 10.22 -17.64
CA LEU A 224 5.64 10.92 -16.44
C LEU A 224 6.20 10.31 -15.16
N VAL A 225 6.18 8.99 -15.02
CA VAL A 225 6.65 8.24 -13.86
C VAL A 225 7.95 7.54 -14.25
N VAL A 226 9.04 7.85 -13.54
CA VAL A 226 10.38 7.32 -13.84
C VAL A 226 10.95 6.52 -12.67
N PRO A 227 11.79 5.50 -12.92
CA PRO A 227 12.43 4.72 -11.87
C PRO A 227 13.58 5.52 -11.24
N PHE A 228 13.34 6.18 -10.10
CA PHE A 228 14.38 6.97 -9.44
C PHE A 228 15.47 6.10 -8.81
N LEU A 229 15.07 5.04 -8.11
CA LEU A 229 15.96 4.08 -7.47
C LEU A 229 15.34 2.69 -7.57
N THR A 230 16.12 1.70 -7.99
CA THR A 230 15.71 0.30 -8.03
C THR A 230 16.68 -0.56 -7.23
N VAL A 231 16.16 -1.51 -6.46
CA VAL A 231 16.94 -2.51 -5.74
C VAL A 231 16.44 -3.90 -6.12
N THR A 232 17.28 -4.67 -6.78
CA THR A 232 16.99 -6.06 -7.17
C THR A 232 17.47 -7.00 -6.08
N LEU A 233 16.58 -7.90 -5.65
CA LEU A 233 16.83 -8.93 -4.66
C LEU A 233 16.62 -10.31 -5.30
N PRO A 234 17.30 -11.37 -4.80
CA PRO A 234 17.32 -12.66 -5.47
C PRO A 234 15.97 -13.38 -5.47
N THR A 235 15.08 -13.06 -4.53
CA THR A 235 13.80 -13.76 -4.38
C THR A 235 12.65 -12.79 -4.07
N ARG A 236 11.43 -13.16 -4.51
CA ARG A 236 10.18 -12.44 -4.27
C ARG A 236 9.89 -12.15 -2.79
N PRO A 237 10.06 -13.08 -1.83
CA PRO A 237 9.75 -12.82 -0.42
C PRO A 237 10.61 -11.74 0.18
N LEU A 238 11.89 -11.67 -0.23
CA LEU A 238 12.80 -10.62 0.22
C LEU A 238 12.33 -9.27 -0.33
N ALA A 239 12.08 -9.17 -1.64
CA ALA A 239 11.54 -7.98 -2.28
C ALA A 239 10.19 -7.54 -1.70
N ALA A 240 9.25 -8.46 -1.52
CA ALA A 240 7.95 -8.18 -0.94
C ALA A 240 8.07 -7.70 0.51
N THR A 241 9.00 -8.26 1.30
CA THR A 241 9.25 -7.85 2.68
C THR A 241 9.82 -6.44 2.74
N VAL A 242 10.84 -6.16 1.92
CA VAL A 242 11.45 -4.82 1.82
C VAL A 242 10.41 -3.80 1.35
N ALA A 243 9.69 -4.07 0.26
CA ALA A 243 8.66 -3.18 -0.27
C ALA A 243 7.53 -2.91 0.75
N ARG A 244 7.15 -3.91 1.54
CA ARG A 244 6.15 -3.75 2.62
C ARG A 244 6.68 -2.87 3.75
N LEU A 245 7.91 -3.11 4.20
CA LEU A 245 8.52 -2.37 5.32
C LEU A 245 8.97 -0.96 4.92
N CYS A 246 9.18 -0.71 3.63
CA CYS A 246 9.57 0.59 3.09
C CYS A 246 8.41 1.62 3.08
N LYS A 247 7.19 1.25 3.48
CA LYS A 247 6.02 2.16 3.48
C LYS A 247 6.00 3.15 4.65
N GLY A 248 6.82 2.94 5.68
CA GLY A 248 6.92 3.81 6.85
C GLY A 248 8.18 3.55 7.67
N PHE A 249 8.31 4.23 8.80
CA PHE A 249 9.39 3.99 9.76
C PHE A 249 9.26 2.63 10.45
N GLU A 250 10.28 2.24 11.20
CA GLU A 250 10.35 0.98 11.97
C GLU A 250 9.12 0.68 12.80
N ARG A 251 8.57 1.70 13.46
CA ARG A 251 7.38 1.59 14.34
C ARG A 251 6.06 1.72 13.60
N GLY A 252 6.07 1.73 12.26
CA GLY A 252 4.89 1.86 11.42
C GLY A 252 4.37 3.29 11.26
N LEU A 253 5.07 4.31 11.79
CA LEU A 253 4.70 5.71 11.57
C LEU A 253 4.81 6.03 10.06
N PRO A 254 3.75 6.55 9.41
CA PRO A 254 3.84 6.98 8.02
C PRO A 254 4.80 8.17 7.86
N PHE A 255 5.59 8.22 6.78
CA PHE A 255 6.53 9.32 6.53
C PHE A 255 5.87 10.71 6.50
N MET A 256 4.65 10.79 5.96
CA MET A 256 3.91 12.04 5.92
C MET A 256 3.62 12.59 7.33
N ALA A 257 3.36 11.70 8.29
CA ALA A 257 3.02 12.06 9.66
C ALA A 257 4.24 12.58 10.45
N SER A 258 5.47 12.21 10.07
CA SER A 258 6.68 12.67 10.75
C SER A 258 7.15 14.06 10.30
N ILE A 259 6.65 14.58 9.18
CA ILE A 259 7.07 15.88 8.64
C ILE A 259 6.28 16.99 9.35
N PRO A 260 6.91 18.06 9.87
CA PRO A 260 6.22 19.19 10.49
C PRO A 260 5.20 19.86 9.57
N ASN A 261 4.14 20.45 10.14
CA ASN A 261 3.07 21.07 9.36
C ASN A 261 3.54 22.27 8.53
N GLU A 262 4.54 23.03 8.99
CA GLU A 262 5.13 24.13 8.24
C GLU A 262 5.72 23.65 6.91
N ASP A 263 6.45 22.54 6.96
CA ASP A 263 7.10 21.93 5.80
C ASP A 263 6.12 21.22 4.87
N ARG A 264 4.95 20.82 5.37
CA ARG A 264 3.88 20.25 4.53
C ARG A 264 3.22 21.29 3.63
N ARG A 265 3.37 22.60 3.94
CA ARG A 265 2.80 23.68 3.13
C ARG A 265 3.58 23.89 1.84
N ASP A 266 4.89 23.66 1.86
CA ASP A 266 5.75 23.80 0.69
C ASP A 266 5.89 22.47 -0.06
N GLY A 267 5.27 22.40 -1.24
CA GLY A 267 5.22 21.18 -2.05
C GLY A 267 6.60 20.62 -2.42
N PRO A 268 7.51 21.43 -3.00
CA PRO A 268 8.89 21.03 -3.28
C PRO A 268 9.68 20.54 -2.06
N ALA A 269 9.67 21.27 -0.94
CA ALA A 269 10.36 20.82 0.27
C ALA A 269 9.78 19.51 0.82
N LEU A 270 8.44 19.38 0.82
CA LEU A 270 7.75 18.16 1.23
C LEU A 270 8.16 16.96 0.37
N PHE A 271 8.21 17.12 -0.95
CA PHE A 271 8.65 16.08 -1.88
C PHE A 271 10.09 15.63 -1.59
N ARG A 272 11.04 16.57 -1.52
CA ARG A 272 12.46 16.25 -1.27
C ARG A 272 12.64 15.47 0.03
N ARG A 273 11.91 15.85 1.09
CA ARG A 273 11.94 15.15 2.38
C ARG A 273 11.32 13.77 2.29
N LEU A 274 10.16 13.62 1.66
CA LEU A 274 9.52 12.31 1.49
C LEU A 274 10.40 11.35 0.69
N LEU A 275 11.02 11.83 -0.39
CA LEU A 275 11.94 11.05 -1.20
C LEU A 275 13.14 10.58 -0.36
N ARG A 276 13.77 11.50 0.39
CA ARG A 276 14.91 11.19 1.26
C ARG A 276 14.54 10.21 2.37
N LEU A 277 13.40 10.41 3.05
CA LEU A 277 12.94 9.50 4.10
C LEU A 277 12.70 8.09 3.57
N ARG A 278 12.09 7.97 2.38
CA ARG A 278 11.83 6.66 1.75
C ARG A 278 13.11 5.96 1.31
N ALA A 279 14.03 6.67 0.69
CA ALA A 279 15.28 6.05 0.27
C ALA A 279 16.20 5.72 1.43
N ASN A 280 16.32 6.58 2.44
CA ASN A 280 17.07 6.25 3.66
C ASN A 280 16.48 5.01 4.32
N ARG A 281 15.14 4.90 4.36
CA ARG A 281 14.48 3.71 4.88
C ARG A 281 14.76 2.47 4.03
N LEU A 282 14.73 2.60 2.71
CA LEU A 282 15.08 1.50 1.81
C LEU A 282 16.52 1.06 2.04
N GLN A 283 17.46 2.02 2.10
CA GLN A 283 18.87 1.78 2.36
C GLN A 283 19.10 1.04 3.68
N GLU A 284 18.49 1.50 4.77
CA GLU A 284 18.55 0.88 6.09
C GLU A 284 17.99 -0.55 6.06
N LEU A 285 16.85 -0.77 5.40
CA LEU A 285 16.26 -2.10 5.26
C LEU A 285 17.16 -3.05 4.47
N ILE A 286 17.84 -2.56 3.44
CA ILE A 286 18.80 -3.36 2.67
C ILE A 286 20.03 -3.69 3.52
N ARG A 287 20.58 -2.73 4.27
CA ARG A 287 21.70 -2.99 5.20
C ARG A 287 21.37 -4.06 6.23
N ILE A 288 20.21 -3.92 6.90
CA ILE A 288 19.73 -4.92 7.87
C ILE A 288 19.50 -6.26 7.19
N LEU A 289 18.91 -6.27 5.99
CA LEU A 289 18.63 -7.50 5.26
C LEU A 289 19.94 -8.23 4.91
N VAL A 290 20.92 -7.53 4.34
CA VAL A 290 22.21 -8.10 3.95
C VAL A 290 22.97 -8.63 5.17
N ASP A 291 23.04 -7.84 6.26
CA ASP A 291 23.64 -8.29 7.53
C ASP A 291 23.01 -9.61 8.02
N ARG A 292 21.67 -9.70 8.00
CA ARG A 292 20.94 -10.92 8.37
C ARG A 292 21.21 -12.07 7.40
N LEU A 293 21.31 -11.81 6.10
CA LEU A 293 21.59 -12.86 5.12
C LEU A 293 22.98 -13.46 5.34
N ASN A 294 23.96 -12.63 5.71
CA ASN A 294 25.31 -13.05 6.09
C ASN A 294 25.41 -13.75 7.44
N GLY A 295 24.29 -13.90 8.16
CA GLY A 295 24.25 -14.56 9.47
C GLY A 295 24.41 -13.61 10.66
N GLY A 296 24.46 -12.30 10.41
CA GLY A 296 24.34 -11.29 11.46
C GLY A 296 23.10 -11.55 12.32
N THR A 297 23.27 -11.46 13.64
CA THR A 297 22.20 -11.70 14.64
C THR A 297 21.39 -13.00 14.42
N GLY A 298 22.04 -14.09 13.98
CA GLY A 298 21.42 -15.42 13.81
C GLY A 298 20.71 -15.62 12.46
N GLY A 299 20.77 -14.61 11.60
CA GLY A 299 20.25 -14.61 10.24
C GLY A 299 18.73 -14.77 10.07
N LEU A 300 18.30 -14.97 8.82
CA LEU A 300 16.90 -15.18 8.48
C LEU A 300 16.52 -16.66 8.57
N LEU A 301 15.91 -17.03 9.68
CA LEU A 301 15.30 -18.35 9.85
C LEU A 301 14.28 -18.59 8.74
N HIS A 302 14.22 -19.85 8.29
CA HIS A 302 13.26 -20.35 7.33
C HIS A 302 13.39 -19.77 5.91
N LEU A 303 14.40 -18.96 5.62
CA LEU A 303 14.64 -18.45 4.26
C LEU A 303 14.91 -19.59 3.28
N ARG A 304 14.30 -19.52 2.10
CA ARG A 304 14.59 -20.39 0.95
C ARG A 304 15.12 -19.55 -0.20
N LEU A 305 16.14 -20.05 -0.89
CA LEU A 305 16.68 -19.45 -2.11
C LEU A 305 16.21 -20.19 -3.37
N SER A 306 15.84 -21.47 -3.23
CA SER A 306 15.22 -22.28 -4.27
C SER A 306 13.90 -22.90 -3.80
N ALA A 307 13.11 -23.41 -4.75
CA ALA A 307 11.88 -24.16 -4.45
C ALA A 307 12.18 -25.52 -3.78
N GLU A 308 13.37 -26.07 -4.00
CA GLU A 308 13.82 -27.35 -3.47
C GLU A 308 14.39 -27.22 -2.06
N ASP A 309 14.89 -26.02 -1.70
CA ASP A 309 15.48 -25.76 -0.40
C ASP A 309 14.53 -26.12 0.74
N ARG A 310 15.09 -26.86 1.71
CA ARG A 310 14.40 -27.15 2.97
C ARG A 310 14.25 -25.90 3.83
N GLY A 311 14.98 -24.84 3.50
CA GLY A 311 15.06 -23.54 4.14
C GLY A 311 16.03 -23.51 5.32
N ARG A 312 16.41 -22.32 5.76
CA ARG A 312 17.44 -22.12 6.80
C ARG A 312 16.94 -22.43 8.22
N GLY A 313 17.72 -23.12 9.06
CA GLY A 313 17.47 -23.21 10.52
C GLY A 313 17.19 -24.61 11.06
N TYR A 314 16.41 -24.71 12.15
CA TYR A 314 16.11 -25.97 12.85
C TYR A 314 15.35 -26.93 11.91
N GLU A 315 15.94 -28.10 11.64
CA GLU A 315 15.53 -29.09 10.60
C GLU A 315 15.69 -28.64 9.13
N GLY A 316 16.38 -27.52 8.93
CA GLY A 316 16.75 -26.93 7.65
C GLY A 316 18.24 -27.11 7.32
N GLU A 317 18.69 -26.46 6.26
CA GLU A 317 20.09 -26.47 5.80
C GLU A 317 20.78 -25.14 6.21
N TYR A 318 22.12 -25.10 6.25
CA TYR A 318 22.91 -23.86 6.37
C TYR A 318 22.63 -22.99 7.62
N LEU A 319 22.39 -23.61 8.78
CA LEU A 319 22.38 -22.85 10.05
C LEU A 319 23.81 -22.42 10.41
N ASP A 320 24.77 -23.33 10.21
CA ASP A 320 26.17 -23.19 10.65
C ASP A 320 27.06 -22.60 9.54
N GLU A 321 26.62 -22.71 8.28
CA GLU A 321 27.32 -22.23 7.09
C GLU A 321 26.76 -20.86 6.65
N GLY A 322 27.65 -19.92 6.34
CA GLY A 322 27.27 -18.65 5.72
C GLY A 322 26.62 -18.91 4.37
N VAL A 323 25.37 -18.47 4.20
CA VAL A 323 24.65 -18.63 2.93
C VAL A 323 25.33 -17.75 1.89
N LYS A 324 25.60 -18.30 0.71
CA LYS A 324 26.11 -17.52 -0.42
C LYS A 324 24.93 -16.96 -1.22
N PRO A 325 25.05 -15.76 -1.79
CA PRO A 325 24.03 -15.23 -2.67
C PRO A 325 23.84 -16.18 -3.88
N PRO A 326 22.60 -16.41 -4.33
CA PRO A 326 22.33 -17.36 -5.41
C PRO A 326 22.80 -16.86 -6.78
N ASN A 327 23.03 -15.55 -6.92
CA ASN A 327 23.34 -14.91 -8.20
C ASN A 327 24.68 -14.16 -8.10
N ALA A 328 25.36 -13.99 -9.24
CA ALA A 328 26.64 -13.28 -9.35
C ALA A 328 26.59 -11.81 -8.87
N ARG A 329 25.39 -11.24 -8.74
CA ARG A 329 25.14 -9.86 -8.30
C ARG A 329 25.22 -9.63 -6.79
N GLY A 330 25.35 -10.69 -5.99
CA GLY A 330 25.29 -10.60 -4.54
C GLY A 330 23.87 -10.62 -3.99
N TRP A 331 23.70 -10.17 -2.74
CA TRP A 331 22.42 -10.21 -2.02
C TRP A 331 21.45 -9.12 -2.44
N ALA A 332 21.97 -7.96 -2.83
CA ALA A 332 21.20 -6.84 -3.32
C ALA A 332 22.03 -6.10 -4.36
N GLU A 333 21.37 -5.71 -5.45
CA GLU A 333 21.94 -4.81 -6.44
C GLU A 333 21.07 -3.56 -6.50
N TYR A 334 21.69 -2.37 -6.46
CA TYR A 334 20.96 -1.11 -6.59
C TYR A 334 21.39 -0.35 -7.85
N SER A 335 20.43 0.29 -8.50
CA SER A 335 20.63 1.16 -9.66
C SER A 335 19.85 2.46 -9.49
N PHE A 336 20.46 3.57 -9.88
CA PHE A 336 19.81 4.89 -9.91
C PHE A 336 19.27 5.21 -11.28
N LEU A 337 18.42 6.23 -11.35
CA LEU A 337 18.11 6.91 -12.59
C LEU A 337 19.36 7.56 -13.19
N ASP A 338 19.46 7.54 -14.52
CA ASP A 338 20.52 8.20 -15.29
C ASP A 338 20.77 9.62 -14.76
N VAL A 339 22.06 9.92 -14.58
CA VAL A 339 22.57 11.17 -14.02
C VAL A 339 22.09 12.38 -14.83
N ASN A 340 21.88 12.18 -16.14
CA ASN A 340 21.46 13.22 -17.07
C ASN A 340 19.93 13.50 -17.06
N SER A 341 19.14 12.74 -16.29
CA SER A 341 17.70 12.95 -16.26
C SER A 341 17.31 14.28 -15.59
N PRO A 342 16.38 15.07 -16.17
CA PRO A 342 15.88 16.30 -15.56
C PRO A 342 15.14 16.07 -14.22
N VAL A 343 14.80 14.83 -13.87
CA VAL A 343 14.14 14.52 -12.59
C VAL A 343 15.05 14.80 -11.39
N TRP A 344 16.37 14.84 -11.60
CA TRP A 344 17.34 15.29 -10.60
C TRP A 344 17.22 16.77 -10.25
N GLU A 345 16.52 17.59 -11.04
CA GLU A 345 16.34 19.01 -10.76
C GLU A 345 15.74 19.22 -9.36
N GLY A 346 16.45 19.98 -8.53
CA GLY A 346 16.07 20.26 -7.14
C GLY A 346 16.39 19.13 -6.14
N ILE A 347 17.09 18.08 -6.56
CA ILE A 347 17.64 17.02 -5.71
C ILE A 347 19.16 17.16 -5.72
N ASN A 348 19.80 17.12 -4.54
CA ASN A 348 21.26 17.14 -4.47
C ASN A 348 21.81 15.76 -4.87
N GLN A 349 22.07 15.60 -6.17
CA GLN A 349 22.48 14.34 -6.79
C GLN A 349 23.76 13.75 -6.18
N GLU A 350 24.80 14.57 -5.99
CA GLU A 350 26.10 14.13 -5.47
C GLU A 350 25.96 13.53 -4.07
N THR A 351 25.33 14.27 -3.14
CA THR A 351 25.10 13.79 -1.77
C THR A 351 24.28 12.51 -1.74
N TRP A 352 23.35 12.33 -2.69
CA TRP A 352 22.56 11.11 -2.81
C TRP A 352 23.41 9.92 -3.25
N LEU A 353 24.19 10.06 -4.32
CA LEU A 353 25.05 9.00 -4.82
C LEU A 353 26.12 8.61 -3.79
N GLU A 354 26.74 9.59 -3.14
CA GLU A 354 27.71 9.38 -2.06
C GLU A 354 27.10 8.60 -0.89
N SER A 355 25.87 8.96 -0.49
CA SER A 355 25.23 8.28 0.65
C SER A 355 25.02 6.78 0.41
N TRP A 356 24.93 6.34 -0.85
CA TRP A 356 24.77 4.93 -1.23
C TRP A 356 26.07 4.23 -1.62
N ALA A 357 27.17 4.96 -1.82
CA ALA A 357 28.46 4.37 -2.17
C ALA A 357 28.97 3.41 -1.09
N ASP A 358 28.75 3.75 0.18
CA ASP A 358 29.15 2.95 1.36
C ASP A 358 28.09 1.90 1.74
N MET A 359 27.50 1.21 0.76
CA MET A 359 26.58 0.10 1.02
C MET A 359 27.35 -1.21 1.17
N PRO A 360 27.42 -1.81 2.38
CA PRO A 360 28.16 -3.05 2.57
C PRO A 360 27.49 -4.17 1.78
N GLU A 361 28.27 -4.82 0.91
CA GLU A 361 27.91 -6.03 0.16
C GLU A 361 26.66 -5.93 -0.74
N ALA A 362 26.15 -4.72 -0.98
CA ALA A 362 25.21 -4.44 -2.05
C ALA A 362 26.00 -3.93 -3.27
N SER A 363 25.83 -4.56 -4.41
CA SER A 363 26.50 -4.15 -5.64
C SER A 363 25.80 -2.95 -6.27
N ARG A 364 26.58 -2.02 -6.82
CA ARG A 364 26.05 -0.95 -7.67
C ARG A 364 25.90 -1.49 -9.09
N GLY A 365 24.66 -1.59 -9.55
CA GLY A 365 24.34 -1.93 -10.93
C GLY A 365 24.48 -0.73 -11.88
N PRO A 366 24.36 -0.95 -13.19
CA PRO A 366 24.31 0.15 -14.16
C PRO A 366 23.10 1.05 -13.89
N ASP A 367 23.25 2.34 -14.15
CA ASP A 367 22.14 3.30 -14.02
C ASP A 367 21.03 2.96 -15.04
N ARG A 368 19.80 3.37 -14.74
CA ARG A 368 18.62 3.13 -15.57
C ARG A 368 18.18 4.39 -16.28
N LYS A 369 17.83 4.27 -17.55
CA LYS A 369 17.12 5.31 -18.29
C LYS A 369 15.71 5.50 -17.72
N GLU A 370 15.08 6.58 -18.13
CA GLU A 370 13.69 6.88 -17.78
C GLU A 370 12.69 5.82 -18.29
N THR A 371 13.06 5.10 -19.35
CA THR A 371 12.33 3.95 -19.91
C THR A 371 12.54 2.64 -19.14
N THR A 372 13.28 2.65 -18.03
CA THR A 372 13.75 1.50 -17.20
C THR A 372 14.87 0.65 -17.78
N GLU A 373 15.18 0.80 -19.07
CA GLU A 373 16.34 0.15 -19.70
C GLU A 373 17.63 0.57 -19.00
N TRP A 374 18.65 -0.29 -19.02
CA TRP A 374 19.95 0.12 -18.50
C TRP A 374 20.59 1.15 -19.43
N ALA A 375 21.22 2.17 -18.84
CA ALA A 375 21.98 3.18 -19.55
C ALA A 375 23.23 2.55 -20.20
N THR A 376 23.85 1.58 -19.50
CA THR A 376 24.97 0.78 -19.97
C THR A 376 24.63 -0.71 -19.94
N PRO A 377 25.20 -1.54 -20.84
CA PRO A 377 25.00 -2.99 -20.78
C PRO A 377 25.40 -3.54 -19.41
N HIS A 378 24.55 -4.39 -18.85
CA HIS A 378 24.78 -4.96 -17.54
C HIS A 378 25.89 -6.01 -17.57
N PRO A 379 26.85 -6.01 -16.63
CA PRO A 379 27.98 -6.94 -16.63
C PRO A 379 27.55 -8.41 -16.58
N HIS A 380 26.41 -8.68 -15.93
CA HIS A 380 25.80 -10.01 -15.81
C HIS A 380 24.60 -10.25 -16.74
N ALA A 381 24.48 -9.55 -17.88
CA ALA A 381 23.34 -9.67 -18.80
C ALA A 381 22.99 -11.12 -19.19
N GLU A 382 24.00 -11.97 -19.44
CA GLU A 382 23.81 -13.38 -19.79
C GLU A 382 23.20 -14.18 -18.64
N ALA A 383 23.76 -14.07 -17.42
CA ALA A 383 23.22 -14.74 -16.24
C ALA A 383 21.78 -14.30 -15.92
N ILE A 384 21.45 -13.04 -16.18
CA ILE A 384 20.09 -12.51 -16.03
C ILE A 384 19.16 -13.12 -17.06
N ALA A 385 19.59 -13.21 -18.31
CA ALA A 385 18.82 -13.85 -19.36
C ALA A 385 18.56 -15.33 -19.04
N GLU A 386 19.56 -16.06 -18.53
CA GLU A 386 19.40 -17.45 -18.09
C GLU A 386 18.40 -17.60 -16.94
N HIS A 387 18.49 -16.76 -15.91
CA HIS A 387 17.52 -16.76 -14.80
C HIS A 387 16.11 -16.37 -15.24
N ASN A 388 15.99 -15.56 -16.29
CA ASN A 388 14.72 -15.08 -16.83
C ASN A 388 14.11 -16.02 -17.88
N GLN A 389 14.90 -16.94 -18.45
CA GLN A 389 14.40 -18.04 -19.28
C GLN A 389 13.61 -18.99 -18.38
N PHE A 390 12.34 -18.67 -18.21
CA PHE A 390 11.42 -19.42 -17.39
C PHE A 390 11.31 -20.85 -17.91
N ARG A 391 11.98 -21.79 -17.24
CA ARG A 391 11.63 -23.20 -17.35
C ARG A 391 10.34 -23.37 -16.58
N VAL A 392 9.20 -23.35 -17.28
CA VAL A 392 7.96 -23.92 -16.75
C VAL A 392 8.28 -25.40 -16.49
N LEU A 393 8.76 -25.72 -15.29
CA LEU A 393 8.71 -27.09 -14.81
C LEU A 393 7.21 -27.36 -14.67
N GLU A 394 6.64 -28.11 -15.60
CA GLU A 394 5.31 -28.68 -15.46
C GLU A 394 5.25 -29.26 -14.05
N ASN A 395 4.44 -28.64 -13.20
CA ASN A 395 4.32 -29.04 -11.81
C ASN A 395 3.06 -29.92 -11.77
N PRO A 396 3.17 -31.25 -11.96
CA PRO A 396 2.00 -32.12 -12.13
C PRO A 396 1.02 -32.01 -10.94
N GLY A 397 1.52 -31.67 -9.75
CA GLY A 397 0.69 -31.43 -8.57
C GLY A 397 -0.21 -30.19 -8.65
N ARG A 398 0.20 -29.13 -9.37
CA ARG A 398 -0.62 -27.92 -9.55
C ARG A 398 -1.82 -28.21 -10.43
N ASP A 399 -1.63 -29.01 -11.48
CA ASP A 399 -2.73 -29.43 -12.37
C ASP A 399 -3.69 -30.35 -11.64
N ILE A 400 -3.20 -31.29 -10.83
CA ILE A 400 -4.04 -32.17 -10.00
C ILE A 400 -4.87 -31.38 -8.99
N ILE A 401 -4.32 -30.34 -8.36
CA ILE A 401 -5.06 -29.50 -7.40
C ILE A 401 -6.08 -28.62 -8.12
N MET A 402 -5.70 -27.97 -9.24
CA MET A 402 -6.61 -27.16 -10.05
C MET A 402 -7.74 -28.01 -10.64
N GLU A 403 -7.46 -29.26 -11.01
CA GLU A 403 -8.46 -30.21 -11.48
C GLU A 403 -9.39 -30.64 -10.35
N LYS A 404 -8.86 -30.93 -9.15
CA LYS A 404 -9.68 -31.18 -7.94
C LYS A 404 -10.58 -30.00 -7.59
N GLU A 405 -10.06 -28.77 -7.61
CA GLU A 405 -10.84 -27.55 -7.38
C GLU A 405 -11.89 -27.32 -8.47
N ARG A 406 -11.57 -27.58 -9.74
CA ARG A 406 -12.53 -27.56 -10.86
C ARG A 406 -13.63 -28.60 -10.67
N THR A 407 -13.30 -29.84 -10.31
CA THR A 407 -14.31 -30.87 -10.01
C THR A 407 -15.17 -30.48 -8.81
N ARG A 408 -14.59 -29.88 -7.77
CA ARG A 408 -15.35 -29.40 -6.61
C ARG A 408 -16.30 -28.25 -6.98
N ALA A 409 -15.84 -27.29 -7.79
CA ALA A 409 -16.67 -26.21 -8.31
C ALA A 409 -17.81 -26.74 -9.19
N ASN A 410 -17.51 -27.71 -10.07
CA ASN A 410 -18.51 -28.37 -10.92
C ASN A 410 -19.53 -29.15 -10.11
N TRP A 411 -19.10 -29.83 -9.04
CA TRP A 411 -20.00 -30.54 -8.12
C TRP A 411 -20.95 -29.57 -7.39
N VAL A 412 -20.44 -28.46 -6.85
CA VAL A 412 -21.29 -27.41 -6.21
C VAL A 412 -22.26 -26.78 -7.22
N LEU A 413 -21.83 -26.56 -8.46
CA LEU A 413 -22.73 -26.08 -9.53
C LEU A 413 -23.80 -27.12 -9.89
N SER A 414 -23.48 -28.41 -9.82
CA SER A 414 -24.44 -29.50 -10.07
C SER A 414 -25.49 -29.61 -8.94
N GLU A 415 -25.09 -29.45 -7.68
CA GLU A 415 -26.02 -29.43 -6.54
C GLU A 415 -27.00 -28.25 -6.67
N LYS A 416 -26.50 -27.05 -6.99
CA LYS A 416 -27.36 -25.88 -7.20
C LYS A 416 -28.39 -26.08 -8.31
N LYS A 417 -28.00 -26.70 -9.43
CA LYS A 417 -28.94 -27.01 -10.52
C LYS A 417 -30.01 -28.02 -10.09
N GLN A 418 -29.67 -28.98 -9.23
CA GLN A 418 -30.64 -29.92 -8.67
C GLN A 418 -31.60 -29.23 -7.71
N GLU A 419 -31.11 -28.33 -6.86
CA GLU A 419 -31.94 -27.50 -5.98
C GLU A 419 -32.90 -26.59 -6.78
N GLU A 420 -32.41 -25.91 -7.81
CA GLU A 420 -33.22 -25.08 -8.70
C GLU A 420 -34.29 -25.90 -9.45
N SER A 421 -33.93 -27.08 -9.95
CA SER A 421 -34.88 -27.99 -10.60
C SER A 421 -35.96 -28.48 -9.62
N PHE A 422 -35.59 -28.77 -8.37
CA PHE A 422 -36.53 -29.19 -7.33
C PHE A 422 -37.49 -28.05 -6.95
N MET A 423 -36.97 -26.84 -6.79
CA MET A 423 -37.78 -25.65 -6.50
C MET A 423 -38.69 -25.24 -7.69
N SER A 424 -38.26 -25.46 -8.92
CA SER A 424 -39.09 -25.26 -10.11
C SER A 424 -40.28 -26.23 -10.16
N GLN A 425 -40.07 -27.51 -9.80
CA GLN A 425 -41.15 -28.49 -9.73
C GLN A 425 -42.17 -28.16 -8.62
N LEU A 426 -41.71 -27.62 -7.49
CA LEU A 426 -42.59 -27.17 -6.40
C LEU A 426 -43.41 -25.93 -6.77
N THR A 427 -42.91 -25.06 -7.64
CA THR A 427 -43.57 -23.81 -8.02
C THR A 427 -44.47 -23.94 -9.24
N HIS A 428 -44.20 -24.91 -10.13
CA HIS A 428 -44.95 -25.10 -11.38
C HIS A 428 -45.91 -26.30 -11.37
N GLY A 429 -45.97 -27.06 -10.27
CA GLY A 429 -46.92 -28.17 -10.10
C GLY A 429 -48.20 -27.75 -9.39
N GLY A 430 -49.19 -27.24 -10.12
CA GLY A 430 -50.51 -26.97 -9.52
C GLY A 430 -51.53 -26.21 -10.37
N GLY A 431 -51.47 -26.26 -11.70
CA GLY A 431 -52.60 -25.86 -12.54
C GLY A 431 -53.50 -27.06 -12.77
N PHE A 432 -54.53 -27.23 -11.95
CA PHE A 432 -55.57 -28.24 -12.18
C PHE A 432 -56.57 -27.63 -13.18
N ASP A 433 -56.46 -28.05 -14.44
CA ASP A 433 -57.31 -27.60 -15.54
C ASP A 433 -58.77 -28.07 -15.33
N ASP A 434 -59.70 -27.11 -15.33
CA ASP A 434 -61.12 -27.28 -14.99
C ASP A 434 -62.01 -27.57 -16.23
N GLU A 435 -61.43 -28.05 -17.32
CA GLU A 435 -62.17 -28.38 -18.54
C GLU A 435 -61.90 -29.82 -18.97
N LEU A 436 -62.70 -30.77 -18.45
CA LEU A 436 -63.05 -32.02 -19.13
C LEU A 436 -64.23 -32.71 -18.43
N THR A 437 -65.43 -32.25 -18.75
CA THR A 437 -66.67 -33.00 -18.52
C THR A 437 -66.76 -34.16 -19.52
N GLY A 438 -66.64 -35.40 -19.05
CA GLY A 438 -66.74 -36.56 -19.94
C GLY A 438 -66.66 -37.92 -19.23
N THR A 439 -67.74 -38.29 -18.54
CA THR A 439 -68.23 -39.66 -18.34
C THR A 439 -67.21 -40.81 -18.35
N HIS A 440 -66.76 -41.28 -17.17
CA HIS A 440 -66.51 -42.71 -16.97
C HIS A 440 -66.77 -43.13 -15.51
N ARG A 441 -67.41 -44.29 -15.38
CA ARG A 441 -67.91 -44.93 -14.15
C ARG A 441 -66.78 -45.38 -13.22
N PHE A 442 -67.06 -45.19 -11.92
CA PHE A 442 -66.63 -45.95 -10.73
C PHE A 442 -65.89 -47.29 -10.93
N VAL A 443 -64.73 -47.41 -10.26
CA VAL A 443 -64.40 -48.51 -9.32
C VAL A 443 -63.51 -47.93 -8.20
N PRO A 444 -63.85 -48.08 -6.90
CA PRO A 444 -63.03 -47.59 -5.79
C PRO A 444 -61.95 -48.60 -5.42
N ARG A 445 -60.76 -48.12 -5.04
CA ARG A 445 -59.74 -48.95 -4.39
C ARG A 445 -59.18 -48.22 -3.17
N ASP A 446 -59.63 -48.72 -2.02
CA ASP A 446 -59.15 -48.63 -0.65
C ASP A 446 -57.88 -47.79 -0.38
N GLN A 447 -58.07 -46.73 0.39
CA GLN A 447 -57.05 -46.19 1.30
C GLN A 447 -56.95 -47.07 2.55
N PRO A 448 -55.81 -46.99 3.27
CA PRO A 448 -55.91 -46.82 4.71
C PRO A 448 -55.23 -45.54 5.19
N ASP A 449 -56.05 -44.70 5.80
CA ASP A 449 -55.85 -43.88 6.99
C ASP A 449 -54.41 -43.52 7.41
N ALA A 450 -54.09 -42.22 7.27
CA ALA A 450 -53.11 -41.57 8.13
C ALA A 450 -53.67 -40.24 8.66
N VAL A 451 -53.94 -40.30 9.95
CA VAL A 451 -54.48 -39.31 10.87
C VAL A 451 -53.70 -37.99 10.85
N PHE A 452 -54.40 -36.87 10.63
CA PHE A 452 -53.95 -35.53 11.00
C PHE A 452 -54.08 -35.34 12.52
N PRO A 453 -53.05 -34.81 13.21
CA PRO A 453 -53.26 -34.05 14.41
C PRO A 453 -53.34 -32.56 14.09
N SER A 454 -54.51 -32.02 14.42
CA SER A 454 -54.85 -30.63 14.67
C SER A 454 -53.76 -29.80 15.34
N SER A 455 -53.65 -28.53 14.93
CA SER A 455 -53.02 -27.41 15.66
C SER A 455 -53.43 -27.39 17.14
N PRO A 456 -52.61 -26.85 18.07
CA PRO A 456 -52.72 -25.42 18.42
C PRO A 456 -51.40 -24.84 19.03
N PRO A 457 -51.40 -23.72 19.78
CA PRO A 457 -51.85 -22.36 19.45
C PRO A 457 -50.71 -21.32 19.58
N ALA A 458 -51.03 -20.07 19.25
CA ALA A 458 -50.27 -18.88 19.57
C ALA A 458 -50.08 -18.69 21.09
N ASP A 459 -48.89 -18.24 21.50
CA ASP A 459 -48.63 -17.23 22.54
C ASP A 459 -47.14 -17.27 22.95
N PHE A 460 -46.32 -16.40 22.34
CA PHE A 460 -44.99 -16.10 22.85
C PHE A 460 -45.03 -14.79 23.65
N PRO A 461 -44.76 -14.78 24.96
CA PRO A 461 -44.64 -13.55 25.72
C PRO A 461 -43.34 -12.83 25.34
N ARG A 462 -43.45 -11.52 25.08
CA ARG A 462 -42.31 -10.60 24.95
C ARG A 462 -41.47 -10.65 26.23
N ALA A 463 -40.17 -10.93 26.08
CA ALA A 463 -39.21 -10.77 27.16
C ALA A 463 -39.07 -9.28 27.51
N SER A 464 -39.28 -8.96 28.79
CA SER A 464 -39.06 -7.65 29.38
C SER A 464 -37.56 -7.36 29.48
N ALA A 465 -37.14 -6.15 29.10
CA ALA A 465 -35.79 -5.65 29.31
C ALA A 465 -35.46 -5.56 30.82
N PRO A 466 -34.23 -5.86 31.27
CA PRO A 466 -33.87 -5.73 32.66
C PRO A 466 -33.67 -4.26 33.04
N HIS A 467 -34.45 -3.83 34.04
CA HIS A 467 -34.28 -2.63 34.83
C HIS A 467 -32.90 -2.66 35.53
N LEU A 468 -32.13 -1.59 35.37
CA LEU A 468 -30.96 -1.29 36.20
C LEU A 468 -31.42 -0.44 37.38
N ASP A 469 -31.43 -1.02 38.58
CA ASP A 469 -31.45 -0.24 39.82
C ASP A 469 -30.01 0.05 40.27
N PRO A 470 -29.71 1.29 40.70
CA PRO A 470 -28.48 1.64 41.37
C PRO A 470 -28.61 1.41 42.89
N ASP A 471 -27.47 1.53 43.57
CA ASP A 471 -27.27 1.53 45.02
C ASP A 471 -27.05 0.18 45.69
N ARG A 472 -25.77 -0.07 46.00
CA ARG A 472 -25.37 -0.48 47.35
C ARG A 472 -23.90 -0.14 47.65
N ASN A 473 -23.74 0.93 48.41
CA ASN A 473 -22.64 1.13 49.35
C ASN A 473 -22.58 -0.04 50.34
N ALA A 474 -21.39 -0.61 50.54
CA ALA A 474 -20.96 -1.18 51.83
C ALA A 474 -19.48 -1.59 51.74
N GLU A 475 -18.64 -0.74 52.32
CA GLU A 475 -17.53 -1.07 53.22
C GLU A 475 -17.05 -2.53 53.23
N ARG A 476 -15.80 -2.77 52.78
CA ARG A 476 -14.93 -3.79 53.38
C ARG A 476 -13.46 -3.37 53.36
N PRO A 477 -12.68 -3.77 54.40
CA PRO A 477 -11.40 -3.16 54.75
C PRO A 477 -10.20 -3.81 54.03
N SER A 478 -9.17 -2.99 53.85
CA SER A 478 -7.85 -3.31 53.32
C SER A 478 -7.06 -4.26 54.25
N PRO A 479 -6.34 -5.27 53.71
CA PRO A 479 -5.29 -5.93 54.47
C PRO A 479 -3.94 -5.25 54.17
N SER A 480 -3.38 -4.69 55.24
CA SER A 480 -1.99 -4.22 55.34
C SER A 480 -1.00 -5.35 55.13
N TRP A 481 -0.13 -5.25 54.14
CA TRP A 481 1.11 -6.02 54.06
C TRP A 481 2.30 -5.09 54.24
N THR A 482 2.90 -5.19 55.41
CA THR A 482 4.21 -4.65 55.75
C THR A 482 5.28 -5.53 55.12
N SER A 483 6.08 -4.97 54.21
CA SER A 483 7.41 -5.52 53.94
C SER A 483 8.41 -4.38 53.87
N SER A 484 9.24 -4.33 54.91
CA SER A 484 10.43 -3.53 55.03
C SER A 484 11.49 -4.04 54.04
N ARG A 485 11.78 -3.24 53.02
CA ARG A 485 13.06 -3.32 52.31
C ARG A 485 13.63 -1.91 52.20
N THR A 486 14.44 -1.58 53.20
CA THR A 486 15.46 -0.55 53.16
C THR A 486 16.41 -0.81 52.00
N ARG A 487 16.34 0.05 50.97
CA ARG A 487 17.42 0.25 50.02
C ARG A 487 17.59 1.75 49.86
N GLU A 488 18.53 2.28 50.63
CA GLU A 488 19.05 3.63 50.45
C GLU A 488 19.65 3.71 49.04
N ARG A 489 19.05 4.55 48.20
CA ARG A 489 19.69 5.13 47.03
C ARG A 489 19.61 6.64 47.19
N SER A 490 20.77 7.26 47.33
CA SER A 490 20.98 8.70 47.24
C SER A 490 20.43 9.22 45.92
N LEU A 491 19.39 10.05 46.00
CA LEU A 491 18.91 10.86 44.89
C LEU A 491 19.80 12.10 44.81
N ASP A 492 20.79 12.07 43.91
CA ASP A 492 21.41 13.28 43.37
C ASP A 492 20.32 14.06 42.61
N ARG A 493 19.80 15.10 43.28
CA ARG A 493 18.92 16.10 42.67
C ARG A 493 19.78 17.01 41.79
N THR A 494 19.97 16.61 40.54
CA THR A 494 20.33 17.58 39.50
C THR A 494 19.10 18.45 39.21
N PRO A 495 19.22 19.79 39.20
CA PRO A 495 18.10 20.66 38.87
C PRO A 495 17.72 20.48 37.40
N PHE A 496 16.42 20.39 37.14
CA PHE A 496 15.86 20.38 35.78
C PHE A 496 16.38 21.57 34.97
N PRO A 497 16.73 21.40 33.69
CA PRO A 497 17.07 22.53 32.84
C PRO A 497 15.86 23.46 32.74
N THR A 498 16.13 24.76 32.85
CA THR A 498 15.16 25.83 32.67
C THR A 498 14.51 25.71 31.29
N ARG A 499 13.18 25.98 31.23
CA ARG A 499 12.43 26.06 29.97
C ARG A 499 13.20 26.90 28.95
N PRO A 500 13.29 26.48 27.67
CA PRO A 500 13.83 27.34 26.63
C PRO A 500 13.00 28.63 26.55
N GLN A 501 13.70 29.76 26.62
CA GLN A 501 13.12 31.09 26.45
C GLN A 501 12.40 31.16 25.09
N PRO A 502 11.24 31.85 25.01
CA PRO A 502 10.58 32.08 23.73
C PRO A 502 11.53 32.81 22.78
N PHE A 503 11.59 32.31 21.56
CA PHE A 503 12.44 32.80 20.47
C PHE A 503 12.11 34.28 20.19
N SER A 504 13.02 35.20 20.55
CA SER A 504 12.93 36.62 20.18
C SER A 504 13.21 36.74 18.68
N ARG A 505 12.24 37.31 17.93
CA ARG A 505 12.30 37.51 16.48
C ARG A 505 13.34 38.56 16.04
N ASP A 506 13.95 39.30 16.96
CA ASP A 506 14.73 40.49 16.63
C ASP A 506 16.23 40.21 16.34
N ARG A 507 16.66 38.95 16.38
CA ARG A 507 18.07 38.56 16.11
C ARG A 507 18.34 37.94 14.74
N ALA A 508 17.34 37.87 13.85
CA ALA A 508 17.50 37.23 12.54
C ALA A 508 17.82 38.20 11.38
N TYR A 509 18.15 39.47 11.67
CA TYR A 509 18.51 40.49 10.67
C TYR A 509 19.88 41.13 10.90
N GLN A 510 20.82 40.37 11.46
CA GLN A 510 22.27 40.59 11.36
C GLN A 510 22.90 39.28 10.94
#